data_AF-A0A4Y1ZCP4-F1
#
_entry.id   AF-A0A4Y1ZCP4-F1
#
_cell.length_a   1.000
_cell.length_b   1.000
_cell.length_c   1.000
_cell.angle_alpha   90.00
_cell.angle_beta   90.00
_cell.angle_gamma   90.00
#
_symmetry.space_group_name_H-M   'P 1'
#
loop_
_entity.id
_entity.type
_entity.pdbx_description
1 polymer ?
#
loop_
_entity_poly.entity_id
_entity_poly.type
_entity_poly.pdbx_seq_one_letter_code
_entity_poly.pdbx_strand_id
1 'polypeptide(L)' 'MIVKLERNDQVPMDLLLLADPSQKMIERYLDRSTCLAMVKENEIVGVCVLIETRPFTMEIVNIAVREKEQGKGNGKS' A
#
# COMPACT_ATOMS: atom_id res chain seq x y z
N MET A 1 -2.23 -9.90 -9.48
CA MET A 1 -2.93 -10.52 -8.34
C MET A 1 -2.83 -9.57 -7.15
N ILE A 2 -3.89 -9.40 -6.36
CA ILE A 2 -3.81 -8.66 -5.09
C ILE A 2 -3.68 -9.68 -3.96
N VAL A 3 -2.73 -9.46 -3.06
CA VAL A 3 -2.50 -10.30 -1.88
C VAL A 3 -2.44 -9.46 -0.62
N LYS A 4 -2.92 -10.02 0.49
CA LYS A 4 -2.63 -9.45 1.82
C LYS A 4 -1.21 -9.83 2.21
N LEU A 5 -0.46 -8.86 2.72
CA LEU A 5 0.86 -9.10 3.30
C LEU A 5 0.69 -9.47 4.79
N GLU A 6 1.41 -10.51 5.22
CA GLU A 6 1.35 -10.99 6.61
C GLU A 6 2.21 -10.15 7.55
N ARG A 7 3.19 -9.44 6.99
CA ARG A 7 4.09 -8.56 7.75
C ARG A 7 4.27 -7.24 7.01
N ASN A 8 4.31 -6.16 7.78
CA ASN A 8 4.38 -4.81 7.23
C ASN A 8 5.78 -4.46 6.69
N ASP A 9 6.82 -5.18 7.12
CA ASP A 9 8.18 -5.09 6.56
C ASP A 9 8.28 -5.62 5.11
N GLN A 10 7.25 -6.31 4.61
CA GLN A 10 7.16 -6.77 3.22
C GLN A 10 6.66 -5.68 2.27
N VAL A 11 6.15 -4.55 2.79
CA VAL A 11 5.66 -3.46 1.95
C VAL A 11 6.85 -2.66 1.43
N PRO A 12 7.01 -2.50 0.10
CA PRO A 12 8.11 -1.71 -0.43
C PRO A 12 7.98 -0.23 -0.04
N MET A 13 8.93 0.26 0.77
CA MET A 13 8.94 1.65 1.25
C MET A 13 9.04 2.66 0.09
N ASP A 14 9.73 2.30 -0.99
CA ASP A 14 9.82 3.11 -2.21
C ASP A 14 8.44 3.37 -2.82
N LEU A 15 7.52 2.41 -2.76
CA LEU A 15 6.14 2.60 -3.23
C LEU A 15 5.34 3.50 -2.30
N LEU A 16 5.44 3.30 -0.98
CA LEU A 16 4.72 4.13 0.00
C LEU A 16 5.11 5.60 -0.09
N LEU A 17 6.40 5.86 -0.35
CA LEU A 17 6.96 7.19 -0.52
C LEU A 17 6.45 7.93 -1.76
N LEU A 18 5.90 7.22 -2.76
CA LEU A 18 5.27 7.86 -3.93
C LEU A 18 3.99 8.62 -3.55
N ALA A 19 3.29 8.19 -2.50
CA ALA A 19 2.02 8.78 -2.06
C ALA A 19 2.17 9.65 -0.81
N ASP A 20 3.09 9.31 0.09
CA ASP A 20 3.39 10.08 1.31
C ASP A 20 4.90 10.25 1.46
N PRO A 21 5.46 11.47 1.32
CA PRO A 21 6.90 11.69 1.42
C PRO A 21 7.45 11.54 2.86
N SER A 22 6.59 11.41 3.87
CA SER A 22 6.98 11.34 5.28
C SER A 22 7.19 9.90 5.74
N GLN A 23 8.42 9.38 5.63
CA GLN A 23 8.78 8.05 6.13
C GLN A 23 8.35 7.85 7.60
N LYS A 24 8.50 8.86 8.45
CA LYS A 24 8.09 8.80 9.86
C LYS A 24 6.58 8.58 10.03
N MET A 25 5.75 9.20 9.18
CA MET A 25 4.30 8.97 9.22
C MET A 25 3.95 7.58 8.70
N ILE A 26 4.66 7.14 7.66
CA ILE A 26 4.54 5.80 7.09
C ILE A 26 4.75 4.72 8.15
N GLU A 27 5.88 4.78 8.85
CA GLU A 27 6.21 3.85 9.93
C GLU A 27 5.11 3.80 11.01
N ARG A 28 4.53 4.95 11.36
CA ARG A 28 3.48 5.03 12.40
C ARG A 28 2.19 4.33 12.04
N TYR A 29 1.73 4.43 10.79
CA TYR A 29 0.49 3.77 10.40
C TYR A 29 0.71 2.31 10.01
N LEU A 30 1.92 1.92 9.61
CA LEU A 30 2.24 0.54 9.25
C LEU A 30 2.05 -0.42 10.43
N ASP A 31 2.42 -0.04 11.65
CA ASP A 31 2.31 -0.92 12.83
C ASP A 31 0.90 -1.48 13.08
N ARG A 32 -0.14 -0.78 12.62
CA ARG A 32 -1.55 -1.13 12.88
C ARG A 32 -2.36 -1.31 11.61
N SER A 33 -1.72 -1.37 10.45
CA SER A 33 -2.42 -1.44 9.18
C SER A 33 -2.61 -2.86 8.67
N THR A 34 -3.61 -3.00 7.81
CA THR A 34 -3.68 -4.10 6.84
C THR A 34 -3.04 -3.63 5.54
N CYS A 35 -2.00 -4.34 5.11
CA CYS A 35 -1.29 -4.03 3.87
C CYS A 35 -1.69 -4.99 2.76
N LEU A 36 -2.08 -4.44 1.61
CA LEU A 36 -2.37 -5.15 0.39
C LEU A 36 -1.31 -4.81 -0.65
N ALA A 37 -0.84 -5.82 -1.39
CA ALA A 37 0.13 -5.67 -2.47
C ALA A 37 -0.44 -6.17 -3.79
N MET A 38 -0.24 -5.41 -4.85
CA MET A 38 -0.48 -5.85 -6.21
C MET A 38 0.81 -6.47 -6.77
N VAL A 39 0.73 -7.77 -7.10
CA VAL A 39 1.83 -8.54 -7.67
C VAL A 39 1.59 -8.80 -9.15
N LYS A 40 2.58 -8.48 -9.98
CA LYS A 40 2.67 -8.83 -11.41
C LYS A 40 4.05 -9.39 -11.70
N GLU A 41 4.14 -10.50 -12.43
CA GLU A 41 5.42 -11.10 -12.83
C GLU A 41 6.40 -11.28 -11.64
N ASN A 42 5.85 -11.71 -10.49
CA ASN A 42 6.57 -11.86 -9.22
C ASN A 42 7.16 -10.55 -8.61
N GLU A 43 6.76 -9.38 -9.11
CA GLU A 43 7.13 -8.07 -8.58
C GLU A 43 5.93 -7.39 -7.91
N ILE A 44 6.15 -6.74 -6.76
CA ILE A 44 5.16 -5.83 -6.18
C ILE A 44 5.20 -4.52 -6.99
N VAL A 45 4.09 -4.24 -7.67
CA VAL A 45 3.92 -3.08 -8.54
C VAL A 45 2.96 -2.03 -7.97
N GLY A 46 2.29 -2.34 -6.87
CA GLY A 46 1.41 -1.40 -6.17
C GLY A 46 1.09 -1.85 -4.77
N VAL A 47 0.67 -0.92 -3.93
CA VAL A 47 0.38 -1.12 -2.51
C VAL A 47 -0.87 -0.34 -2.12
N CYS A 48 -1.62 -0.87 -1.15
CA CYS A 48 -2.72 -0.18 -0.49
C CYS A 48 -2.67 -0.50 1.01
N VAL A 49 -2.65 0.54 1.83
CA VAL A 49 -2.53 0.45 3.29
C VAL A 49 -3.80 0.95 3.93
N LEU A 50 -4.40 0.10 4.76
CA LEU A 50 -5.70 0.33 5.38
C LEU A 50 -5.56 0.35 6.90
N ILE A 51 -6.27 1.25 7.58
CA ILE A 51 -6.42 1.23 9.05
C ILE A 51 -7.90 1.24 9.45
N GLU A 52 -8.21 0.60 10.57
CA GLU A 52 -9.51 0.74 11.22
C GLU A 52 -9.59 2.08 11.95
N THR A 53 -10.60 2.90 11.66
CA THR A 53 -10.76 4.22 12.29
C THR A 53 -11.99 4.32 13.18
N ARG A 54 -13.11 3.74 12.76
CA ARG A 54 -14.39 3.68 13.50
C ARG A 54 -14.99 2.28 13.36
N PRO A 55 -15.96 1.88 14.20
CA PRO A 55 -16.65 0.62 14.02
C PRO A 55 -17.11 0.45 12.57
N PHE A 56 -16.76 -0.70 11.98
CA PHE A 56 -17.11 -1.05 10.60
C PHE A 56 -16.58 -0.10 9.51
N THR A 57 -15.54 0.72 9.80
CA THR A 57 -14.96 1.67 8.85
C THR A 57 -13.46 1.46 8.71
N MET A 58 -13.01 1.25 7.47
CA MET A 58 -11.61 1.20 7.08
C MET A 58 -11.25 2.45 6.27
N GLU A 59 -10.07 3.01 6.51
CA GLU A 59 -9.54 4.15 5.77
C GLU A 59 -8.29 3.75 4.99
N ILE A 60 -8.21 4.15 3.72
CA ILE A 60 -6.99 4.05 2.92
C ILE A 60 -6.08 5.20 3.33
N VAL A 61 -4.97 4.89 4.01
CA VAL A 61 -3.99 5.87 4.48
C VAL A 61 -2.79 6.00 3.56
N ASN A 62 -2.57 5.01 2.68
CA ASN A 62 -1.60 5.09 1.59
C ASN A 62 -2.05 4.20 0.43
N ILE A 63 -1.92 4.69 -0.79
CA ILE A 63 -2.14 3.90 -2.01
C ILE A 63 -1.19 4.40 -3.09
N ALA A 64 -0.43 3.48 -3.68
CA ALA A 64 0.56 3.80 -4.69
C ALA A 64 0.71 2.69 -5.73
N VAL A 65 1.04 3.09 -6.95
CA VAL A 65 1.41 2.20 -8.05
C VAL A 65 2.76 2.67 -8.57
N ARG A 66 3.68 1.72 -8.82
CA ARG A 66 5.00 2.00 -9.39
C ARG A 66 4.85 2.85 -10.65
N GLU A 67 5.68 3.87 -10.82
CA GLU A 67 5.55 4.85 -11.90
C GLU A 67 5.42 4.20 -13.29
N LYS A 68 6.25 3.17 -13.58
CA LYS A 68 6.22 2.41 -14.84
C LYS A 68 4.89 1.69 -15.12
N GLU A 69 4.06 1.50 -14.09
CA GLU A 69 2.77 0.81 -14.12
C GLU A 69 1.57 1.77 -13.98
N GLN A 70 1.80 3.08 -13.84
CA GLN A 70 0.72 4.08 -13.79
C GLN A 70 0.05 4.28 -15.16
N GLY A 71 -1.18 4.83 -15.18
CA GLY A 71 -1.95 5.04 -16.41
C GLY A 71 -2.52 3.76 -17.05
N LYS A 72 -2.20 2.57 -16.51
CA LYS A 72 -2.65 1.27 -17.02
C LYS A 72 -3.92 0.73 -16.32
N GLY A 73 -4.60 1.57 -15.55
CA GLY A 73 -5.81 1.20 -14.79
C GLY A 73 -5.56 0.47 -13.47
N ASN A 74 -4.31 0.21 -13.07
CA ASN A 74 -3.95 -0.52 -11.85
C ASN A 74 -4.43 0.14 -10.53
N GLY A 75 -4.74 1.44 -10.54
CA GLY A 75 -5.26 2.15 -9.35
C GLY A 75 -6.78 2.06 -9.18
N LYS A 76 -7.51 1.45 -10.12
CA LYS A 76 -8.98 1.43 -10.15
C LYS A 76 -9.57 0.11 -9.62
N SER A 77 -8.81 -0.98 -9.65
CA SER A 77 -9.34 -2.35 -9.65
C SER A 77 -8.76 -3.22 -8.56
#